data_AF-A0A4Q7YLK4-F1
#
_entry.id   AF-A0A4Q7YLK4-F1
#
_cell.length_a   1.000
_cell.length_b   1.000
_cell.length_c   1.000
_cell.angle_alpha   90.00
_cell.angle_beta   90.00
_cell.angle_gamma   90.00
#
_symmetry.space_group_name_H-M   'P 1'
#
loop_
_entity.id
_entity.type
_entity.pdbx_description
1 polymer ?
#
loop_
_entity_poly.entity_id
_entity_poly.type
_entity_poly.pdbx_seq_one_letter_code
_entity_poly.pdbx_strand_id
1 'polypeptide(L)'
;MNKTLTRLEALKDLVQDAIDQGATTVEQIHKRIVDLPLSVLEKNGLLDVDSDKRDEMWNKSIGHVYEAIRRVNQEIGDLASQAFEAVDDQLIIQQNIREAAELEELERAGRAKVIESSTAVEPQVRVADAAPVEQKPVA
;
A
#
# COMPACT_ATOMS: atom_id res chain seq x y z
N MET A 1 -4.34 2.23 2.35
CA MET A 1 -4.36 1.28 1.23
C MET A 1 -5.51 1.45 0.28
N ASN A 2 -5.15 1.83 -0.94
CA ASN A 2 -6.02 1.79 -2.11
C ASN A 2 -6.52 0.36 -2.37
N LYS A 3 -7.80 0.21 -2.73
CA LYS A 3 -8.46 -1.08 -3.04
C LYS A 3 -7.71 -1.91 -4.09
N THR A 4 -7.09 -1.26 -5.08
CA THR A 4 -6.29 -1.96 -6.10
C THR A 4 -5.03 -2.55 -5.50
N LEU A 5 -4.38 -1.83 -4.59
CA LEU A 5 -3.14 -2.26 -3.97
C LEU A 5 -3.36 -3.43 -3.01
N THR A 6 -4.44 -3.41 -2.22
CA THR A 6 -4.85 -4.55 -1.39
C THR A 6 -5.12 -5.81 -2.21
N ARG A 7 -5.64 -5.68 -3.44
CA ARG A 7 -5.83 -6.83 -4.34
C ARG A 7 -4.50 -7.37 -4.86
N LEU A 8 -3.53 -6.50 -5.10
CA LEU A 8 -2.18 -6.89 -5.55
C LEU A 8 -1.43 -7.62 -4.43
N GLU A 9 -1.53 -7.15 -3.18
CA GLU A 9 -1.01 -7.87 -2.01
C GLU A 9 -1.63 -9.26 -1.86
N ALA A 10 -2.96 -9.35 -1.90
CA ALA A 10 -3.63 -10.64 -1.80
C ALA A 10 -3.23 -11.62 -2.92
N LEU A 11 -3.00 -11.11 -4.14
CA LEU A 11 -2.49 -11.92 -5.24
C LEU A 11 -1.05 -12.35 -5.00
N LYS A 12 -0.19 -11.44 -4.51
CA LYS A 12 1.19 -11.74 -4.16
C LYS A 12 1.26 -12.83 -3.09
N ASP A 13 0.41 -12.77 -2.05
CA ASP A 13 0.35 -13.77 -0.99
C ASP A 13 -0.12 -15.13 -1.55
N LEU A 14 -1.14 -15.14 -2.41
CA LEU A 14 -1.59 -16.36 -3.08
C LEU A 14 -0.48 -17.03 -3.91
N VAL A 15 0.31 -16.22 -4.64
CA VAL A 15 1.43 -16.73 -5.44
C VAL A 15 2.55 -17.25 -4.53
N GLN A 16 2.86 -16.52 -3.46
CA GLN A 16 3.89 -16.93 -2.49
C GLN A 16 3.54 -18.28 -1.85
N ASP A 17 2.28 -18.44 -1.41
CA ASP A 17 1.77 -19.69 -0.84
C ASP A 17 1.84 -20.85 -1.85
N ALA A 18 1.47 -20.59 -3.11
CA ALA A 18 1.52 -21.60 -4.17
C ALA A 18 2.95 -22.09 -4.44
N ILE A 19 3.93 -21.18 -4.41
CA ILE A 19 5.35 -21.52 -4.59
C ILE A 19 5.86 -22.32 -3.39
N ASP A 20 5.55 -21.91 -2.15
CA ASP A 20 5.99 -22.61 -0.94
C ASP A 20 5.40 -24.02 -0.84
N GLN A 21 4.13 -24.18 -1.21
CA GLN A 21 3.49 -25.48 -1.29
C GLN A 21 4.09 -26.34 -2.41
N GLY A 22 4.41 -25.73 -3.55
CA GLY A 22 5.12 -26.37 -4.64
C GLY A 22 6.48 -26.89 -4.20
N ALA A 23 7.31 -26.04 -3.58
CA ALA A 23 8.62 -26.40 -3.06
C ALA A 23 8.53 -27.57 -2.06
N THR A 24 7.55 -27.55 -1.16
CA THR A 24 7.30 -28.63 -0.20
C THR A 24 6.90 -29.94 -0.88
N THR A 25 6.05 -29.86 -1.91
CA THR A 25 5.62 -31.04 -2.65
C THR A 25 6.78 -31.68 -3.41
N VAL A 26 7.59 -30.88 -4.11
CA VAL A 26 8.73 -31.39 -4.88
C VAL A 26 9.83 -31.90 -3.94
N GLU A 27 10.04 -31.27 -2.78
CA GLU A 27 10.94 -31.78 -1.73
C GLU A 27 10.59 -33.21 -1.32
N GLN A 28 9.31 -33.47 -1.04
CA GLN A 28 8.84 -34.80 -0.65
C GLN A 28 9.02 -35.82 -1.79
N ILE A 29 8.72 -35.42 -3.03
CA ILE A 29 8.95 -36.25 -4.22
C ILE A 29 10.44 -36.61 -4.34
N HIS A 30 11.34 -35.64 -4.20
CA HIS A 30 12.78 -35.88 -4.27
C HIS A 30 13.28 -36.84 -3.19
N LYS A 31 12.85 -36.65 -1.93
CA LYS A 31 13.17 -37.60 -0.84
C LYS A 31 12.72 -39.01 -1.20
N ARG A 32 11.47 -39.15 -1.66
CA ARG A 32 10.93 -40.46 -2.05
C ARG A 32 11.67 -41.10 -3.22
N ILE A 33 12.06 -40.32 -4.22
CA ILE A 33 12.82 -40.81 -5.37
C ILE A 33 14.20 -41.30 -4.94
N VAL A 34 14.86 -40.63 -3.98
CA VAL A 34 16.19 -41.02 -3.48
C VAL A 34 16.12 -42.29 -2.62
N ASP A 35 15.04 -42.50 -1.86
CA ASP A 35 14.85 -43.72 -1.06
C ASP A 35 14.87 -45.00 -1.92
N LEU A 36 14.29 -44.95 -3.13
CA LEU A 36 14.17 -46.12 -4.02
C LEU A 36 15.54 -46.75 -4.36
N PRO A 37 16.47 -46.05 -5.03
CA PRO A 37 17.76 -46.62 -5.39
C PRO A 37 18.61 -46.95 -4.16
N LEU A 38 18.57 -46.14 -3.09
CA LEU A 38 19.34 -46.41 -1.87
C LEU A 38 18.89 -47.72 -1.20
N SER A 39 17.58 -47.96 -1.13
CA SER A 39 17.05 -49.21 -0.57
C SER A 39 17.45 -50.45 -1.39
N VAL A 40 17.60 -50.30 -2.71
CA VAL A 40 18.08 -51.38 -3.58
C VAL A 40 19.56 -51.66 -3.33
N LEU A 41 20.39 -50.62 -3.26
CA LEU A 41 21.82 -50.78 -2.99
C LEU A 41 22.07 -51.39 -1.60
N GLU A 42 21.28 -50.98 -0.60
CA GLU A 42 21.35 -51.54 0.77
C GLU A 42 21.03 -53.04 0.78
N LYS A 43 19.92 -53.46 0.15
CA LYS A 43 19.53 -54.88 0.07
C LYS A 43 20.54 -55.77 -0.63
N ASN A 44 21.35 -55.20 -1.53
CA ASN A 44 22.39 -55.92 -2.25
C ASN A 44 23.77 -55.86 -1.55
N GLY A 45 23.85 -55.25 -0.36
CA GLY A 45 25.11 -55.10 0.37
C GLY A 45 26.12 -54.18 -0.31
N LEU A 46 25.64 -53.26 -1.17
CA LEU A 46 26.46 -52.34 -1.96
C LEU A 46 26.63 -50.96 -1.27
N LEU A 47 26.05 -50.77 -0.08
CA LEU A 47 26.24 -49.57 0.73
C LEU A 47 27.02 -49.90 2.00
N ASP A 48 28.16 -49.22 2.16
CA ASP A 48 29.06 -49.36 3.31
C ASP A 48 28.85 -48.25 4.35
N VAL A 49 27.69 -47.59 4.29
CA VAL A 49 27.30 -46.51 5.19
C VAL A 49 26.06 -46.95 5.95
N ASP A 50 26.09 -46.68 7.26
CA ASP A 50 24.96 -46.82 8.16
C ASP A 50 23.70 -46.13 7.60
N SER A 51 22.59 -46.86 7.56
CA SER A 51 21.36 -46.44 6.89
C SER A 51 20.77 -45.16 7.50
N ASP A 52 20.77 -45.05 8.83
CA ASP A 52 20.28 -43.87 9.54
C ASP A 52 21.13 -42.62 9.20
N LYS A 53 22.47 -42.74 9.23
CA LYS A 53 23.36 -41.61 8.89
C LYS A 53 23.22 -41.18 7.43
N ARG A 54 23.08 -42.14 6.51
CA ARG A 54 22.87 -41.86 5.09
C ARG A 54 21.57 -41.09 4.88
N ASP A 55 20.48 -41.58 5.47
CA ASP A 55 19.15 -41.00 5.29
C ASP A 55 19.09 -39.60 5.92
N GLU A 56 19.71 -39.39 7.09
CA GLU A 56 19.87 -38.07 7.69
C GLU A 56 20.62 -37.11 6.75
N MET A 57 21.76 -37.54 6.20
CA MET A 57 22.58 -36.72 5.30
C MET A 57 21.78 -36.30 4.06
N TRP A 58 21.11 -37.24 3.39
CA TRP A 58 20.31 -36.94 2.19
C TRP A 58 19.11 -36.06 2.50
N ASN A 59 18.37 -36.35 3.57
CA ASN A 59 17.24 -35.53 3.97
C ASN A 59 17.66 -34.09 4.28
N LYS A 60 18.81 -33.90 4.92
CA LYS A 60 19.38 -32.59 5.21
C LYS A 60 19.85 -31.87 3.94
N SER A 61 20.56 -32.57 3.06
CA SER A 61 21.01 -32.00 1.78
C SER A 61 19.84 -31.55 0.91
N ILE A 62 18.82 -32.40 0.76
CA ILE A 62 17.61 -32.06 0.01
C ILE A 62 16.88 -30.89 0.69
N GLY A 63 16.68 -30.97 2.01
CA GLY A 63 16.04 -29.92 2.79
C GLY A 63 16.70 -28.55 2.62
N HIS A 64 18.04 -28.49 2.62
CA HIS A 64 18.78 -27.23 2.41
C HIS A 64 18.52 -26.60 1.05
N VAL A 65 18.40 -27.39 -0.02
CA VAL A 65 18.08 -26.87 -1.35
C VAL A 65 16.69 -26.25 -1.36
N TYR A 66 15.70 -26.94 -0.81
CA TYR A 66 14.33 -26.44 -0.79
C TYR A 66 14.12 -25.28 0.18
N GLU A 67 14.87 -25.24 1.28
CA GLU A 67 14.89 -24.09 2.18
C GLU A 67 15.45 -22.84 1.48
N ALA A 68 16.49 -22.99 0.67
CA ALA A 68 17.00 -21.88 -0.14
C ALA A 68 15.95 -21.37 -1.13
N ILE A 69 15.17 -22.27 -1.76
CA ILE A 69 14.06 -21.88 -2.66
C ILE A 69 12.99 -21.09 -1.90
N ARG A 70 12.56 -21.57 -0.73
CA ARG A 70 11.58 -20.86 0.12
C ARG A 70 12.08 -19.49 0.55
N ARG A 71 13.36 -19.39 0.96
CA ARG A 71 13.96 -18.10 1.31
C ARG A 71 13.92 -17.12 0.15
N VAL A 72 14.27 -17.55 -1.05
CA VAL A 72 14.20 -16.69 -2.25
C VAL A 72 12.75 -16.24 -2.51
N ASN A 73 11.78 -17.14 -2.36
CA ASN A 73 10.35 -16.80 -2.49
C ASN A 73 9.91 -15.74 -1.48
N GLN A 74 10.34 -15.87 -0.21
CA GLN A 74 10.07 -14.90 0.85
C GLN A 74 10.72 -13.54 0.56
N GLU A 75 12.01 -13.52 0.18
CA GLU A 75 12.73 -12.28 -0.14
C GLU A 75 12.07 -11.51 -1.31
N ILE A 76 11.60 -12.23 -2.34
CA ILE A 76 10.86 -11.63 -3.44
C ILE A 76 9.50 -11.10 -2.96
N GLY A 77 8.82 -11.84 -2.10
CA GLY A 77 7.56 -11.42 -1.49
C GLY A 77 7.71 -10.13 -0.67
N ASP A 78 8.74 -10.06 0.17
CA ASP A 78 9.04 -8.88 0.98
C ASP A 78 9.39 -7.67 0.12
N LEU A 79 10.15 -7.88 -0.96
CA LEU A 79 10.45 -6.82 -1.93
C LEU A 79 9.17 -6.29 -2.61
N ALA A 80 8.24 -7.17 -2.96
CA ALA A 80 6.97 -6.78 -3.55
C ALA A 80 6.11 -5.98 -2.56
N SER A 81 6.05 -6.40 -1.28
CA SER A 81 5.35 -5.66 -0.22
C SER A 81 5.92 -4.25 -0.03
N GLN A 82 7.25 -4.12 0.04
CA GLN A 82 7.91 -2.80 0.14
C GLN A 82 7.58 -1.89 -1.07
N ALA A 83 7.53 -2.47 -2.28
CA ALA A 83 7.16 -1.72 -3.47
C ALA A 83 5.70 -1.24 -3.42
N PHE A 84 4.79 -2.07 -2.90
CA PHE A 84 3.39 -1.69 -2.74
C PHE A 84 3.22 -0.58 -1.71
N GLU A 85 3.85 -0.70 -0.53
CA GLU A 85 3.83 0.33 0.51
C GLU A 85 4.32 1.69 -0.02
N ALA A 86 5.47 1.71 -0.73
CA ALA A 86 6.00 2.94 -1.30
C ALA A 86 5.03 3.61 -2.30
N VAL A 87 4.26 2.82 -3.05
CA VAL A 87 3.23 3.32 -3.96
C VAL A 87 2.02 3.85 -3.19
N ASP A 88 1.56 3.17 -2.12
CA ASP A 88 0.45 3.66 -1.30
C ASP A 88 0.79 5.00 -0.65
N ASP A 89 1.98 5.12 -0.07
CA ASP A 89 2.46 6.34 0.57
C ASP A 89 2.48 7.51 -0.41
N GLN A 90 3.00 7.29 -1.62
CA GLN A 90 3.03 8.31 -2.66
C GLN A 90 1.62 8.75 -3.09
N LEU A 91 0.66 7.83 -3.16
CA LEU A 91 -0.74 8.14 -3.48
C LEU A 91 -1.40 8.94 -2.35
N ILE A 92 -1.17 8.57 -1.09
CA ILE A 92 -1.68 9.30 0.08
C ILE A 92 -1.13 10.73 0.11
N ILE A 93 0.17 10.91 -0.12
CA ILE A 93 0.80 12.24 -0.18
C ILE A 93 0.15 13.10 -1.27
N GLN A 94 -0.02 12.55 -2.48
CA GLN A 94 -0.66 13.29 -3.58
C GLN A 94 -2.12 13.65 -3.26
N GLN A 95 -2.86 12.76 -2.62
CA GLN A 95 -4.23 13.04 -2.19
C GLN A 95 -4.27 14.18 -1.18
N ASN A 96 -3.43 14.13 -0.14
CA ASN A 96 -3.37 15.18 0.88
C ASN A 96 -2.98 16.55 0.31
N ILE A 97 -2.02 16.58 -0.63
CA ILE A 97 -1.63 17.83 -1.32
C ILE A 97 -2.80 18.40 -2.12
N ARG A 98 -3.52 17.54 -2.83
CA ARG A 98 -4.67 17.95 -3.63
C ARG A 98 -5.80 18.49 -2.74
N GLU A 99 -6.14 17.79 -1.67
CA GLU A 99 -7.16 18.24 -0.70
C GLU A 99 -6.78 19.58 -0.07
N ALA A 100 -5.51 19.77 0.30
CA ALA A 100 -5.01 21.03 0.82
C ALA A 100 -5.14 22.18 -0.19
N ALA A 101 -4.83 21.93 -1.47
CA ALA A 101 -4.99 22.93 -2.54
C ALA A 101 -6.46 23.30 -2.78
N GLU A 102 -7.37 22.31 -2.80
CA GLU A 102 -8.81 22.53 -2.95
C GLU A 102 -9.38 23.35 -1.77
N LEU A 103 -8.94 23.07 -0.54
CA LEU A 103 -9.33 23.85 0.64
C LEU A 103 -8.84 25.30 0.57
N GLU A 104 -7.61 25.53 0.14
CA GLU A 104 -7.06 26.88 -0.02
C GLU A 104 -7.81 27.68 -1.09
N GLU A 105 -8.18 27.04 -2.21
CA GLU A 105 -8.97 27.67 -3.27
C GLU A 105 -10.37 28.07 -2.78
N LEU A 106 -11.04 27.18 -2.05
CA LEU A 106 -12.34 27.47 -1.42
C LEU A 106 -12.25 28.63 -0.42
N GLU A 107 -11.19 28.69 0.38
CA GLU A 107 -10.97 29.79 1.33
C GLU A 107 -10.73 31.13 0.62
N ARG A 108 -9.95 31.13 -0.47
CA ARG A 108 -9.74 32.33 -1.31
C ARG A 108 -11.03 32.78 -1.99
N ALA A 109 -11.81 31.86 -2.55
CA ALA A 109 -13.09 32.17 -3.18
C ALA A 109 -14.10 32.73 -2.16
N GLY A 110 -14.15 32.15 -0.95
CA GLY A 110 -14.94 32.67 0.17
C GLY A 110 -14.54 34.08 0.57
N ARG A 111 -13.23 34.36 0.70
CA ARG A 111 -12.71 35.70 1.00
C ARG A 111 -13.03 36.73 -0.10
N ALA A 112 -12.87 36.37 -1.37
CA ALA A 112 -13.18 37.26 -2.49
C ALA A 112 -14.65 37.71 -2.50
N LYS A 113 -15.58 36.77 -2.24
CA LYS A 113 -17.02 37.05 -2.17
C LYS A 113 -17.40 38.01 -1.03
N VAL A 114 -16.68 37.99 0.09
CA VAL A 114 -16.89 38.90 1.23
C VAL A 114 -16.45 40.34 0.88
N ILE A 115 -15.39 40.50 0.09
CA ILE A 115 -14.86 41.82 -0.29
C ILE A 115 -15.78 42.54 -1.30
N GLU A 116 -16.33 41.82 -2.29
CA GLU A 116 -17.30 42.40 -3.24
C GLU A 116 -18.60 42.86 -2.56
N SER A 117 -19.08 42.13 -1.55
CA SER A 117 -20.25 42.54 -0.77
C SER A 117 -20.04 43.81 0.05
N SER A 118 -18.80 44.15 0.38
CA SER A 118 -18.44 45.29 1.25
C SER A 118 -18.22 46.59 0.45
N THR A 119 -17.96 46.49 -0.86
CA THR A 119 -17.68 47.65 -1.73
C THR A 119 -18.92 48.24 -2.41
N ALA A 120 -20.10 47.64 -2.23
CA ALA A 120 -21.38 48.13 -2.76
C ALA A 120 -22.16 48.98 -1.73
N VAL A 121 -21.61 50.12 -1.30
CA VAL A 121 -22.40 51.16 -0.61
C VAL A 121 -22.00 52.54 -1.15
N GLU A 122 -22.75 53.06 -2.13
CA GLU A 122 -22.69 54.47 -2.48
C GLU A 122 -23.45 55.30 -1.43
N PRO A 123 -22.89 56.42 -0.93
CA PRO A 123 -23.58 57.26 0.04
C PRO A 123 -24.53 58.22 -0.69
N GLN A 124 -25.84 57.95 -0.65
CA GLN A 124 -26.83 58.99 -0.95
C GLN A 124 -26.91 59.97 0.23
N VAL A 125 -26.10 61.03 0.20
CA VAL A 125 -26.29 62.19 1.07
C VAL A 125 -27.40 63.05 0.47
N ARG A 126 -28.62 62.94 1.00
CA ARG A 126 -29.73 63.84 0.69
C ARG A 126 -29.56 65.10 1.55
N VAL A 127 -29.11 66.19 0.94
CA VAL A 127 -29.10 67.52 1.54
C VAL A 127 -30.57 67.97 1.66
N ALA A 128 -31.03 68.25 2.88
CA ALA A 128 -32.36 68.79 3.11
C ALA A 128 -32.37 70.29 2.80
N ASP A 129 -33.20 70.68 1.83
CA ASP A 129 -33.44 72.07 1.47
C ASP A 129 -34.09 72.86 2.62
N ALA A 130 -33.56 74.05 2.88
CA ALA A 130 -34.12 75.04 3.77
C ALA A 130 -35.38 75.68 3.14
N ALA A 131 -36.50 75.72 3.87
CA ALA A 131 -37.67 76.51 3.51
C ALA A 131 -37.63 77.89 4.20
N PRO A 132 -38.12 78.97 3.57
CA PRO A 132 -37.98 80.33 4.08
C PRO A 132 -39.15 80.78 4.99
N VAL A 133 -38.75 81.60 5.96
CA VAL A 133 -39.44 82.55 6.84
C VAL A 133 -40.86 82.99 6.44
N GLU A 134 -41.78 82.94 7.41
CA GLU A 134 -42.95 83.84 7.45
C GLU A 134 -43.03 84.51 8.84
N GLN A 135 -42.91 85.83 8.86
CA GLN A 135 -43.13 86.69 10.04
C GLN A 135 -44.59 87.13 10.10
N LYS A 136 -45.20 87.14 11.28
CA LYS A 136 -46.36 87.99 11.60
C LYS A 136 -46.30 88.54 13.03
N PRO A 137 -46.91 89.72 13.28
CA PRO A 137 -46.44 90.66 14.28
C PRO A 137 -47.14 90.55 15.64
N VAL A 138 -46.47 91.17 16.61
CA VAL A 138 -46.78 91.33 18.03
C VAL A 138 -48.02 92.22 18.24
N ALA A 139 -48.84 91.87 19.23
CA ALA A 139 -49.80 92.76 19.88
C ALA A 139 -49.25 93.20 21.25
#